data_AF-A0A9D4FWY4-F1
#
_entry.id   AF-A0A9D4FWY4-F1
#
_cell.length_a   1.000
_cell.length_b   1.000
_cell.length_c   1.000
_cell.angle_alpha   90.00
_cell.angle_beta   90.00
_cell.angle_gamma   90.00
#
_symmetry.space_group_name_H-M   'P 1'
#
loop_
_entity.id
_entity.type
_entity.pdbx_description
1 polymer ?
#
loop_
_entity_poly.entity_id
_entity_poly.type
_entity_poly.pdbx_seq_one_letter_code
_entity_poly.pdbx_strand_id
1 'polypeptide(L)'
;MSTDVSLGGSDAIHIATVLEDCVDQLSVLGKIMPASFDGRPEAFSIVHSQMNELLSGQRDLETRYQSILAKKIDLKHSTQNTGKLTDMEKEVLEMGKDLKNSTHVFARSVRQNPLTGDNMVKIQDDRLFLEGVMTETLSELIQNCTFQYLAHAVDTQKERKAHLQETILKEENGRKRVKLLQKQLTDIKKEKEKEIQERNEMIAHLKDQLQEMKAKTNMEGKYIKKCAEVSVAQTQKKCSLSEKELKDEIEGHRHEIDEEIRCNSEIVSFLTTHHQELTRKVDFWMNKYEKDVEAKQHELDVLKASKAKDLEKLQELTKLYREYEQVVVEDRIEKEKARRKQEQEAIELKASIKVQSWWRGVMVRKGFGPYAKKKKKGKKGKKGKGKKKKK
;
A
#
# COMPACT_ATOMS: atom_id res chain seq x y z
N MET A 1 75.96 77.43 -13.47
CA MET A 1 77.04 78.38 -13.82
C MET A 1 76.39 79.73 -14.03
N SER A 2 76.12 80.47 -12.93
CA SER A 2 75.75 81.87 -13.06
C SER A 2 77.04 82.62 -13.34
N THR A 3 77.17 83.18 -14.53
CA THR A 3 78.16 84.21 -14.80
C THR A 3 77.90 85.35 -13.83
N ASP A 4 78.89 85.75 -13.02
CA ASP A 4 78.79 86.95 -12.20
C ASP A 4 78.70 88.16 -13.14
N VAL A 5 77.47 88.54 -13.47
CA VAL A 5 77.20 89.71 -14.30
C VAL A 5 77.38 90.94 -13.42
N SER A 6 78.62 91.43 -13.37
CA SER A 6 78.93 92.72 -12.76
C SER A 6 78.49 93.84 -13.70
N LEU A 7 77.71 94.78 -13.18
CA LEU A 7 77.33 95.99 -13.88
C LEU A 7 78.52 96.97 -13.92
N GLY A 8 78.56 97.83 -14.94
CA GLY A 8 79.46 98.97 -14.93
C GLY A 8 79.09 99.92 -13.79
N GLY A 9 80.08 100.53 -13.11
CA GLY A 9 79.81 101.36 -11.92
C GLY A 9 78.83 102.52 -12.18
N SER A 10 78.84 103.12 -13.37
CA SER A 10 77.85 104.15 -13.76
C SER A 10 76.44 103.58 -13.88
N ASP A 11 76.31 102.38 -14.44
CA ASP A 11 75.02 101.72 -14.65
C ASP A 11 74.44 101.22 -13.32
N ALA A 12 75.30 100.71 -12.43
CA ALA A 12 74.92 100.33 -11.07
C ALA A 12 74.36 101.54 -10.28
N ILE A 13 74.99 102.71 -10.38
CA ILE A 13 74.49 103.93 -9.73
C ILE A 13 73.14 104.37 -10.32
N HIS A 14 72.99 104.38 -11.65
CA HIS A 14 71.72 104.74 -12.28
C HIS A 14 70.57 103.78 -11.94
N ILE A 15 70.86 102.48 -11.83
CA ILE A 15 69.86 101.48 -11.44
C ILE A 15 69.54 101.60 -9.94
N ALA A 16 70.53 101.89 -9.10
CA ALA A 16 70.36 102.06 -7.66
C ALA A 16 69.44 103.24 -7.34
N THR A 17 69.58 104.39 -8.02
CA THR A 17 68.69 105.55 -7.79
C THR A 17 67.23 105.26 -8.16
N VAL A 18 67.01 104.47 -9.21
CA VAL A 18 65.66 104.04 -9.61
C VAL A 18 65.10 103.02 -8.61
N LEU A 19 65.93 102.11 -8.10
CA LEU A 19 65.51 101.13 -7.08
C LEU A 19 65.22 101.79 -5.74
N GLU A 20 65.97 102.81 -5.35
CA GLU A 20 65.74 103.61 -4.15
C GLU A 20 64.36 104.30 -4.20
N ASP A 21 64.05 105.00 -5.30
CA ASP A 21 62.71 105.57 -5.51
C ASP A 21 61.62 104.49 -5.53
N CYS A 22 61.89 103.31 -6.12
CA CYS A 22 60.95 102.19 -6.12
C CYS A 22 60.66 101.67 -4.70
N VAL A 23 61.69 101.48 -3.87
CA VAL A 23 61.55 101.03 -2.48
C VAL A 23 60.78 102.07 -1.66
N ASP A 24 61.09 103.36 -1.82
CA ASP A 24 60.38 104.45 -1.15
C ASP A 24 58.90 104.48 -1.55
N GLN A 25 58.59 104.36 -2.84
CA GLN A 25 57.22 104.29 -3.33
C GLN A 25 56.47 103.06 -2.81
N LEU A 26 57.13 101.90 -2.71
CA LEU A 26 56.53 100.69 -2.11
C LEU A 26 56.28 100.87 -0.60
N SER A 27 57.18 101.53 0.12
CA SER A 27 57.01 101.84 1.54
C SER A 27 55.85 102.82 1.77
N VAL A 28 55.76 103.86 0.93
CA VAL A 28 54.64 104.82 0.93
C VAL A 28 53.33 104.11 0.59
N LEU A 29 53.32 103.24 -0.42
CA LEU A 29 52.15 102.44 -0.78
C LEU A 29 51.70 101.56 0.39
N GLY A 30 52.61 100.94 1.14
CA GLY A 30 52.28 100.16 2.34
C GLY A 30 51.60 100.98 3.45
N LYS A 31 51.95 102.26 3.59
CA LYS A 31 51.30 103.19 4.52
C LYS A 31 49.95 103.69 4.00
N ILE A 32 49.83 103.82 2.67
CA ILE A 32 48.59 104.25 2.00
C ILE A 32 47.63 103.07 1.80
N MET A 33 48.05 101.82 1.90
CA MET A 33 47.20 100.65 1.65
C MET A 33 47.45 99.57 2.72
N PRO A 34 46.95 99.76 3.96
CA PRO A 34 47.13 98.78 5.03
C PRO A 34 46.33 97.49 4.77
N ALA A 35 46.78 96.39 5.39
CA ALA A 35 46.15 95.06 5.28
C ALA A 35 44.72 95.01 5.86
N SER A 36 44.36 95.97 6.71
CA SER A 36 43.02 96.16 7.27
C SER A 36 42.55 97.60 7.02
N PHE A 37 41.23 97.79 6.92
CA PHE A 37 40.61 99.12 6.80
C PHE A 37 40.63 99.93 8.10
N ASP A 38 41.51 99.58 9.04
CA ASP A 38 41.56 100.24 10.34
C ASP A 38 41.97 101.71 10.14
N GLY A 39 41.08 102.64 10.49
CA GLY A 39 41.23 104.07 10.21
C GLY A 39 40.76 104.58 8.84
N ARG A 40 40.07 103.77 8.00
CA ARG A 40 39.51 104.20 6.69
C ARG A 40 38.02 103.89 6.50
N PRO A 41 37.12 104.69 7.09
CA PRO A 41 35.68 104.43 7.04
C PRO A 41 35.08 104.53 5.63
N GLU A 42 35.64 105.37 4.75
CA GLU A 42 35.12 105.57 3.39
C GLU A 42 35.30 104.33 2.49
N ALA A 43 36.50 103.74 2.49
CA ALA A 43 36.78 102.54 1.70
C ALA A 43 35.99 101.33 2.21
N PHE A 44 35.88 101.18 3.54
CA PHE A 44 35.02 100.18 4.16
C PHE A 44 33.55 100.39 3.78
N SER A 45 33.05 101.64 3.80
CA SER A 45 31.68 101.97 3.43
C SER A 45 31.36 101.63 1.98
N ILE A 46 32.29 101.85 1.05
CA ILE A 46 32.08 101.52 -0.37
C ILE A 46 31.93 100.00 -0.56
N VAL A 47 32.84 99.21 0.02
CA VAL A 47 32.78 97.74 -0.05
C VAL A 47 31.54 97.22 0.64
N HIS A 48 31.24 97.74 1.83
CA HIS A 48 30.10 97.33 2.62
C HIS A 48 28.77 97.67 1.93
N SER A 49 28.65 98.87 1.32
CA SER A 49 27.47 99.27 0.55
C SER A 49 27.24 98.37 -0.66
N GLN A 50 28.28 98.13 -1.46
CA GLN A 50 28.18 97.26 -2.63
C GLN A 50 27.86 95.80 -2.26
N MET A 51 28.46 95.29 -1.18
CA MET A 51 28.14 93.96 -0.67
C MET A 51 26.72 93.88 -0.14
N ASN A 52 26.24 94.89 0.57
CA ASN A 52 24.87 94.93 1.10
C ASN A 52 23.83 95.02 -0.01
N GLU A 53 24.09 95.78 -1.07
CA GLU A 53 23.21 95.84 -2.24
C GLU A 53 23.08 94.46 -2.90
N LEU A 54 24.20 93.79 -3.17
CA LEU A 54 24.18 92.45 -3.75
C LEU A 54 23.57 91.41 -2.78
N LEU A 55 23.78 91.55 -1.47
CA LEU A 55 23.20 90.67 -0.46
C LEU A 55 21.68 90.86 -0.33
N SER A 56 21.20 92.10 -0.49
CA SER A 56 19.77 92.39 -0.52
C SER A 56 19.09 91.77 -1.74
N GLY A 57 19.69 91.91 -2.93
CA GLY A 57 19.21 91.24 -4.15
C GLY A 57 19.17 89.71 -4.02
N GLN A 58 20.17 89.11 -3.37
CA GLN A 58 20.19 87.67 -3.09
C GLN A 58 19.08 87.25 -2.11
N ARG A 59 18.89 88.00 -1.02
CA ARG A 59 17.80 87.73 -0.05
C ARG A 59 16.42 87.85 -0.68
N ASP A 60 16.23 88.81 -1.57
CA ASP A 60 14.95 89.00 -2.28
C ASP A 60 14.65 87.78 -3.17
N LEU A 61 15.65 87.27 -3.90
CA LEU A 61 15.50 86.06 -4.71
C LEU A 61 15.25 84.81 -3.86
N GLU A 62 15.94 84.66 -2.72
CA GLU A 62 15.70 83.56 -1.78
C GLU A 62 14.26 83.60 -1.22
N THR A 63 13.80 84.80 -0.86
CA THR A 63 12.43 85.00 -0.34
C THR A 63 11.39 84.68 -1.41
N ARG A 64 11.61 85.10 -2.67
CA ARG A 64 10.74 84.74 -3.79
C ARG A 64 10.72 83.24 -4.05
N TYR A 65 11.88 82.59 -4.04
CA TYR A 65 12.00 81.15 -4.22
C TYR A 65 11.26 80.37 -3.11
N GLN A 66 11.42 80.77 -1.84
CA GLN A 66 10.67 80.19 -0.72
C GLN A 66 9.16 80.40 -0.86
N SER A 67 8.72 81.59 -1.29
CA SER A 67 7.30 81.87 -1.53
C SER A 67 6.71 80.97 -2.62
N ILE A 68 7.43 80.78 -3.74
CA ILE A 68 7.00 79.90 -4.84
C ILE A 68 6.99 78.43 -4.38
N LEU A 69 7.95 77.99 -3.58
CA LEU A 69 7.95 76.66 -2.97
C LEU A 69 6.76 76.44 -2.03
N ALA A 70 6.44 77.41 -1.17
CA ALA A 70 5.27 77.34 -0.29
C ALA A 70 3.98 77.23 -1.10
N LYS A 71 3.83 78.09 -2.13
CA LYS A 71 2.70 78.01 -3.07
C LYS A 71 2.62 76.66 -3.78
N LYS A 72 3.75 76.04 -4.15
CA LYS A 72 3.77 74.70 -4.75
C LYS A 72 3.23 73.63 -3.79
N ILE A 73 3.63 73.70 -2.52
CA ILE A 73 3.17 72.77 -1.48
C ILE A 73 1.66 72.92 -1.29
N ASP A 74 1.18 74.15 -1.13
CA ASP A 74 -0.26 74.44 -0.95
C ASP A 74 -1.08 73.98 -2.16
N LEU A 75 -0.59 74.23 -3.39
CA LEU A 75 -1.25 73.83 -4.62
C LEU A 75 -1.33 72.31 -4.77
N LYS A 76 -0.28 71.59 -4.35
CA LYS A 76 -0.24 70.11 -4.31
C LYS A 76 -1.25 69.53 -3.33
N HIS A 77 -1.48 70.19 -2.19
CA HIS A 77 -2.50 69.78 -1.22
C HIS A 77 -3.92 70.15 -1.65
N SER A 78 -4.09 71.24 -2.42
CA SER A 78 -5.41 71.77 -2.77
C SER A 78 -5.98 71.29 -4.12
N THR A 79 -5.16 70.87 -5.09
CA THR A 79 -5.64 70.56 -6.46
C THR A 79 -4.93 69.35 -7.08
N GLN A 80 -5.68 68.44 -7.72
CA GLN A 80 -5.10 67.35 -8.55
C GLN A 80 -4.94 67.73 -10.03
N ASN A 81 -5.07 69.02 -10.37
CA ASN A 81 -4.94 69.50 -11.74
C ASN A 81 -3.47 69.43 -12.17
N THR A 82 -3.16 68.43 -12.99
CA THR A 82 -1.81 68.12 -13.45
C THR A 82 -1.16 69.28 -14.21
N GLY A 83 -1.93 70.04 -15.01
CA GLY A 83 -1.40 71.18 -15.77
C GLY A 83 -0.89 72.31 -14.88
N LYS A 84 -1.69 72.73 -13.88
CA LYS A 84 -1.29 73.78 -12.92
C LYS A 84 -0.10 73.35 -12.07
N LEU A 85 0.00 72.06 -11.73
CA LEU A 85 1.13 71.51 -10.98
C LEU A 85 2.41 71.55 -11.83
N THR A 86 2.32 71.21 -13.12
CA THR A 86 3.47 71.27 -14.04
C THR A 86 3.94 72.69 -14.33
N ASP A 87 3.03 73.67 -14.40
CA ASP A 87 3.41 75.08 -14.63
C ASP A 87 4.10 75.66 -13.38
N MET A 88 3.59 75.34 -12.19
CA MET A 88 4.23 75.70 -10.93
C MET A 88 5.61 75.03 -10.77
N GLU A 89 5.77 73.81 -11.28
CA GLU A 89 7.06 73.12 -11.31
C GLU A 89 8.08 73.80 -12.22
N LYS A 90 7.64 74.32 -13.38
CA LYS A 90 8.51 75.11 -14.27
C LYS A 90 8.92 76.42 -13.60
N GLU A 91 7.99 77.12 -12.94
CA GLU A 91 8.27 78.39 -12.24
C GLU A 91 9.26 78.20 -11.08
N VAL A 92 9.14 77.11 -10.29
CA VAL A 92 10.13 76.73 -9.27
C VAL A 92 11.50 76.46 -9.90
N LEU A 93 11.53 75.75 -11.04
CA LEU A 93 12.77 75.40 -11.71
C LEU A 93 13.49 76.64 -12.28
N GLU A 94 12.72 77.57 -12.85
CA GLU A 94 13.21 78.84 -13.39
C GLU A 94 13.74 79.76 -12.28
N MET A 95 12.97 79.95 -11.21
CA MET A 95 13.43 80.74 -10.05
C MET A 95 14.65 80.10 -9.37
N GLY A 96 14.71 78.76 -9.32
CA GLY A 96 15.89 78.04 -8.83
C GLY A 96 17.13 78.26 -9.69
N LYS A 97 16.96 78.41 -11.01
CA LYS A 97 18.05 78.74 -11.94
C LYS A 97 18.53 80.18 -11.76
N ASP A 98 17.61 81.13 -11.61
CA ASP A 98 17.93 82.54 -11.39
C ASP A 98 18.62 82.76 -10.05
N LEU A 99 18.14 82.12 -8.99
CA LEU A 99 18.80 82.12 -7.69
C LEU A 99 20.23 81.57 -7.80
N LYS A 100 20.43 80.45 -8.48
CA LYS A 100 21.76 79.86 -8.70
C LYS A 100 22.69 80.80 -9.48
N ASN A 101 22.18 81.47 -10.49
CA ASN A 101 22.94 82.45 -11.28
C ASN A 101 23.31 83.67 -10.42
N SER A 102 22.37 84.21 -9.64
CA SER A 102 22.61 85.30 -8.71
C SER A 102 23.68 84.95 -7.68
N THR A 103 23.59 83.77 -7.05
CA THR A 103 24.60 83.29 -6.09
C THR A 103 25.98 83.23 -6.74
N HIS A 104 26.07 82.81 -8.00
CA HIS A 104 27.34 82.77 -8.74
C HIS A 104 27.89 84.17 -9.02
N VAL A 105 27.04 85.11 -9.43
CA VAL A 105 27.42 86.52 -9.66
C VAL A 105 27.87 87.17 -8.35
N PHE A 106 27.11 87.00 -7.26
CA PHE A 106 27.48 87.47 -5.92
C PHE A 106 28.86 86.95 -5.49
N ALA A 107 29.07 85.63 -5.54
CA ALA A 107 30.32 85.01 -5.14
C ALA A 107 31.51 85.49 -6.00
N ARG A 108 31.28 85.71 -7.30
CA ARG A 108 32.30 86.27 -8.21
C ARG A 108 32.62 87.73 -7.85
N SER A 109 31.62 88.58 -7.67
CA SER A 109 31.80 89.99 -7.33
C SER A 109 32.54 90.17 -6.00
N VAL A 110 32.22 89.35 -5.00
CA VAL A 110 32.94 89.34 -3.72
C VAL A 110 34.40 88.93 -3.91
N ARG A 111 34.69 87.88 -4.69
CA ARG A 111 36.08 87.44 -4.93
C ARG A 111 36.90 88.43 -5.77
N GLN A 112 36.26 89.11 -6.72
CA GLN A 112 36.92 90.04 -7.63
C GLN A 112 37.07 91.45 -7.05
N ASN A 113 36.45 91.76 -5.92
CA ASN A 113 36.59 93.08 -5.29
C ASN A 113 38.00 93.22 -4.70
N PRO A 114 38.83 94.15 -5.20
CA PRO A 114 40.22 94.33 -4.73
C PRO A 114 40.31 94.78 -3.27
N LEU A 115 39.20 95.28 -2.71
CA LEU A 115 39.09 95.79 -1.35
C LEU A 115 38.48 94.75 -0.39
N THR A 116 38.49 93.46 -0.71
CA THR A 116 38.20 92.43 0.30
C THR A 116 39.40 92.21 1.20
N GLY A 117 39.16 91.81 2.46
CA GLY A 117 40.22 91.55 3.43
C GLY A 117 41.29 90.59 2.90
N ASP A 118 40.89 89.48 2.27
CA ASP A 118 41.82 88.50 1.72
C ASP A 118 42.68 89.07 0.57
N ASN A 119 42.08 89.86 -0.33
CA ASN A 119 42.82 90.49 -1.42
C ASN A 119 43.78 91.59 -0.91
N MET A 120 43.37 92.34 0.12
CA MET A 120 44.20 93.35 0.77
C MET A 120 45.40 92.74 1.50
N VAL A 121 45.19 91.63 2.23
CA VAL A 121 46.28 90.86 2.86
C VAL A 121 47.26 90.38 1.80
N LYS A 122 46.75 89.79 0.71
CA LYS A 122 47.60 89.33 -0.39
C LYS A 122 48.40 90.48 -1.04
N ILE A 123 47.76 91.62 -1.34
CA ILE A 123 48.43 92.79 -1.92
C ILE A 123 49.54 93.28 -0.97
N GLN A 124 49.29 93.27 0.34
CA GLN A 124 50.28 93.63 1.34
C GLN A 124 51.46 92.66 1.37
N ASP A 125 51.20 91.35 1.33
CA ASP A 125 52.24 90.31 1.29
C ASP A 125 53.08 90.41 0.02
N ASP A 126 52.43 90.58 -1.15
CA ASP A 126 53.12 90.75 -2.44
C ASP A 126 53.97 92.04 -2.45
N ARG A 127 53.46 93.13 -1.86
CA ARG A 127 54.20 94.39 -1.71
C ARG A 127 55.41 94.23 -0.79
N LEU A 128 55.24 93.62 0.39
CA LEU A 128 56.33 93.38 1.35
C LEU A 128 57.41 92.48 0.74
N PHE A 129 57.01 91.45 0.01
CA PHE A 129 57.93 90.60 -0.73
C PHE A 129 58.72 91.43 -1.76
N LEU A 130 58.03 92.26 -2.56
CA LEU A 130 58.69 93.10 -3.57
C LEU A 130 59.62 94.13 -2.94
N GLU A 131 59.18 94.83 -1.88
CA GLU A 131 59.97 95.80 -1.13
C GLU A 131 61.23 95.16 -0.55
N GLY A 132 61.11 93.97 0.07
CA GLY A 132 62.25 93.21 0.57
C GLY A 132 63.22 92.81 -0.54
N VAL A 133 62.72 92.33 -1.68
CA VAL A 133 63.57 91.95 -2.82
C VAL A 133 64.31 93.16 -3.40
N MET A 134 63.61 94.28 -3.56
CA MET A 134 64.22 95.51 -4.09
C MET A 134 65.22 96.13 -3.11
N THR A 135 64.97 96.06 -1.80
CA THR A 135 65.90 96.57 -0.77
C THR A 135 67.20 95.77 -0.73
N GLU A 136 67.13 94.44 -0.75
CA GLU A 136 68.31 93.58 -0.79
C GLU A 136 69.07 93.73 -2.12
N THR A 137 68.36 93.86 -3.23
CA THR A 137 68.98 94.11 -4.56
C THR A 137 69.66 95.48 -4.61
N LEU A 138 69.05 96.52 -4.03
CA LEU A 138 69.63 97.85 -3.91
C LEU A 138 70.92 97.81 -3.09
N SER A 139 70.89 97.10 -1.96
CA SER A 139 72.05 96.92 -1.09
C SER A 139 73.19 96.17 -1.79
N GLU A 140 72.87 95.08 -2.51
CA GLU A 140 73.81 94.32 -3.33
C GLU A 140 74.43 95.20 -4.44
N LEU A 141 73.61 96.02 -5.10
CA LEU A 141 74.02 96.87 -6.21
C LEU A 141 74.99 97.96 -5.76
N ILE A 142 74.72 98.58 -4.60
CA ILE A 142 75.60 99.60 -4.00
C ILE A 142 76.93 98.99 -3.53
N GLN A 143 76.91 97.78 -2.96
CA GLN A 143 78.10 97.16 -2.36
C GLN A 143 78.98 96.43 -3.37
N ASN A 144 78.36 95.68 -4.29
CA ASN A 144 79.04 94.69 -5.12
C ASN A 144 78.84 94.93 -6.62
N CYS A 145 77.99 95.89 -7.02
CA CYS A 145 77.62 96.14 -8.42
C CYS A 145 77.03 94.90 -9.14
N THR A 146 76.33 94.04 -8.40
CA THR A 146 75.66 92.82 -8.89
C THR A 146 74.17 92.81 -8.54
N PHE A 147 73.41 91.88 -9.14
CA PHE A 147 71.96 91.72 -8.93
C PHE A 147 71.54 90.25 -8.77
N GLN A 148 72.45 89.42 -8.25
CA GLN A 148 72.23 87.98 -8.08
C GLN A 148 71.06 87.68 -7.14
N TYR A 149 70.82 88.53 -6.14
CA TYR A 149 69.68 88.38 -5.25
C TYR A 149 68.35 88.42 -6.01
N LEU A 150 68.18 89.40 -6.90
CA LEU A 150 66.99 89.50 -7.75
C LEU A 150 66.84 88.29 -8.67
N ALA A 151 67.94 87.85 -9.30
CA ALA A 151 67.93 86.68 -10.18
C ALA A 151 67.51 85.41 -9.42
N HIS A 152 68.09 85.17 -8.24
CA HIS A 152 67.76 84.05 -7.37
C HIS A 152 66.31 84.11 -6.86
N ALA A 153 65.84 85.29 -6.46
CA ALA A 153 64.45 85.49 -6.01
C ALA A 153 63.45 85.20 -7.14
N VAL A 154 63.73 85.64 -8.38
CA VAL A 154 62.91 85.35 -9.56
C VAL A 154 62.87 83.84 -9.85
N ASP A 155 64.01 83.15 -9.81
CA ASP A 155 64.07 81.72 -10.09
C ASP A 155 63.37 80.90 -9.00
N THR A 156 63.56 81.26 -7.72
CA THR A 156 62.81 80.66 -6.60
C THR A 156 61.30 80.82 -6.77
N GLN A 157 60.82 81.99 -7.22
CA GLN A 157 59.40 82.22 -7.47
C GLN A 157 58.88 81.45 -8.69
N LYS A 158 59.68 81.29 -9.75
CA LYS A 158 59.33 80.43 -10.89
C LYS A 158 59.17 78.97 -10.45
N GLU A 159 60.08 78.45 -9.64
CA GLU A 159 60.00 77.09 -9.09
C GLU A 159 58.76 76.93 -8.19
N ARG A 160 58.51 77.89 -7.29
CA ARG A 160 57.31 77.89 -6.44
C ARG A 160 56.03 77.88 -7.27
N LYS A 161 55.97 78.66 -8.36
CA LYS A 161 54.84 78.68 -9.29
C LYS A 161 54.67 77.35 -10.02
N ALA A 162 55.75 76.73 -10.48
CA ALA A 162 55.72 75.43 -11.14
C ALA A 162 55.20 74.33 -10.20
N HIS A 163 55.69 74.28 -8.96
CA HIS A 163 55.20 73.34 -7.94
C HIS A 163 53.73 73.54 -7.59
N LEU A 164 53.26 74.79 -7.52
CA LEU A 164 51.84 75.08 -7.30
C LEU A 164 50.99 74.56 -8.47
N GLN A 165 51.41 74.78 -9.71
CA GLN A 165 50.72 74.27 -10.90
C GLN A 165 50.67 72.74 -10.92
N GLU A 166 51.77 72.06 -10.58
CA GLU A 166 51.82 70.61 -10.48
C GLU A 166 50.86 70.09 -9.40
N THR A 167 50.82 70.76 -8.23
CA THR A 167 49.92 70.42 -7.13
C THR A 167 48.46 70.56 -7.53
N ILE A 168 48.11 71.64 -8.23
CA ILE A 168 46.76 71.87 -8.77
C ILE A 168 46.37 70.75 -9.74
N LEU A 169 47.25 70.38 -10.66
CA LEU A 169 46.98 69.32 -11.63
C LEU A 169 46.82 67.95 -10.95
N LYS A 170 47.63 67.66 -9.94
CA LYS A 170 47.50 66.44 -9.12
C LYS A 170 46.18 66.41 -8.35
N GLU A 171 45.76 67.52 -7.75
CA GLU A 171 44.47 67.63 -7.07
C GLU A 171 43.31 67.41 -8.05
N GLU A 172 43.34 68.06 -9.22
CA GLU A 172 42.28 67.95 -10.21
C GLU A 172 42.13 66.50 -10.73
N ASN A 173 43.25 65.85 -11.03
CA ASN A 173 43.28 64.44 -11.44
C ASN A 173 42.83 63.51 -10.30
N GLY A 174 43.25 63.80 -9.07
CA GLY A 174 42.77 63.09 -7.87
C GLY A 174 41.25 63.19 -7.73
N ARG A 175 40.70 64.39 -7.88
CA ARG A 175 39.26 64.67 -7.79
C ARG A 175 38.47 63.97 -8.90
N LYS A 176 38.99 63.93 -10.13
CA LYS A 176 38.41 63.16 -11.25
C LYS A 176 38.39 61.66 -10.92
N ARG A 177 39.48 61.12 -10.39
CA ARG A 177 39.58 59.70 -10.02
C ARG A 177 38.64 59.33 -8.88
N VAL A 178 38.52 60.18 -7.86
CA VAL A 178 37.56 60.00 -6.76
C VAL A 178 36.13 59.96 -7.29
N LYS A 179 35.74 60.89 -8.17
CA LYS A 179 34.41 60.88 -8.80
C LYS A 179 34.15 59.60 -9.59
N LEU A 180 35.14 59.12 -10.36
CA LEU A 180 35.01 57.87 -11.12
C LEU A 180 34.83 56.67 -10.19
N LEU A 181 35.65 56.55 -9.15
CA LEU A 181 35.57 55.46 -8.17
C LEU A 181 34.24 55.49 -7.41
N GLN A 182 33.75 56.68 -7.04
CA GLN A 182 32.42 56.84 -6.42
C GLN A 182 31.32 56.34 -7.35
N LYS A 183 31.37 56.68 -8.64
CA LYS A 183 30.40 56.20 -9.63
C LYS A 183 30.45 54.68 -9.76
N GLN A 184 31.64 54.09 -9.93
CA GLN A 184 31.81 52.64 -10.02
C GLN A 184 31.28 51.94 -8.77
N LEU A 185 31.54 52.49 -7.59
CA LEU A 185 31.03 51.94 -6.33
C LEU A 185 29.50 52.00 -6.25
N THR A 186 28.88 53.08 -6.73
CA THR A 186 27.41 53.16 -6.80
C THR A 186 26.82 52.18 -7.83
N ASP A 187 27.49 51.98 -8.95
CA ASP A 187 27.03 51.05 -10.01
C ASP A 187 27.12 49.60 -9.52
N ILE A 188 28.23 49.20 -8.89
CA ILE A 188 28.41 47.88 -8.28
C ILE A 188 27.35 47.64 -7.19
N LYS A 189 27.08 48.63 -6.33
CA LYS A 189 26.04 48.50 -5.30
C LYS A 189 24.65 48.23 -5.90
N LYS A 190 24.30 48.94 -6.98
CA LYS A 190 23.01 48.73 -7.68
C LYS A 190 22.94 47.35 -8.33
N GLU A 191 24.02 46.91 -8.97
CA GLU A 191 24.10 45.58 -9.58
C GLU A 191 23.93 44.49 -8.51
N LYS A 192 24.61 44.63 -7.38
CA LYS A 192 24.51 43.68 -6.26
C LYS A 192 23.14 43.67 -5.60
N GLU A 193 22.49 44.82 -5.46
CA GLU A 193 21.11 44.87 -4.98
C GLU A 193 20.16 44.13 -5.92
N LYS A 194 20.32 44.33 -7.23
CA LYS A 194 19.53 43.60 -8.24
C LYS A 194 19.76 42.09 -8.15
N GLU A 195 21.02 41.65 -8.04
CA GLU A 195 21.36 40.24 -7.90
C GLU A 195 20.78 39.62 -6.61
N ILE A 196 20.78 40.36 -5.50
CA ILE A 196 20.15 39.94 -4.24
C ILE A 196 18.63 39.79 -4.44
N GLN A 197 17.99 40.74 -5.12
CA GLN A 197 16.56 40.69 -5.39
C GLN A 197 16.20 39.48 -6.28
N GLU A 198 16.91 39.27 -7.39
CA GLU A 198 16.71 38.12 -8.28
C GLU A 198 16.88 36.77 -7.53
N ARG A 199 17.89 36.67 -6.66
CA ARG A 199 18.10 35.48 -5.81
C ARG A 199 16.99 35.30 -4.79
N ASN A 200 16.50 36.38 -4.17
CA ASN A 200 15.40 36.31 -3.20
C ASN A 200 14.09 35.86 -3.86
N GLU A 201 13.81 36.33 -5.08
CA GLU A 201 12.67 35.88 -5.89
C GLU A 201 12.78 34.39 -6.22
N MET A 202 13.98 33.92 -6.60
CA MET A 202 14.23 32.50 -6.83
C MET A 202 14.03 31.66 -5.57
N ILE A 203 14.51 32.13 -4.41
CA ILE A 203 14.31 31.47 -3.13
C ILE A 203 12.81 31.39 -2.79
N ALA A 204 12.04 32.45 -3.03
CA ALA A 204 10.59 32.44 -2.82
C ALA A 204 9.90 31.41 -3.73
N HIS A 205 10.23 31.41 -5.02
CA HIS A 205 9.68 30.44 -5.97
C HIS A 205 9.98 28.99 -5.59
N LEU A 206 11.22 28.69 -5.19
CA LEU A 206 11.62 27.35 -4.75
C LEU A 206 10.92 26.94 -3.45
N LYS A 207 10.67 27.88 -2.53
CA LYS A 207 9.90 27.61 -1.31
C LYS A 207 8.46 27.25 -1.63
N ASP A 208 7.82 27.96 -2.56
CA ASP A 208 6.45 27.69 -2.99
C ASP A 208 6.34 26.31 -3.64
N GLN A 209 7.25 25.99 -4.58
CA GLN A 209 7.32 24.66 -5.20
C GLN A 209 7.51 23.55 -4.17
N LEU A 210 8.39 23.75 -3.17
CA LEU A 210 8.61 22.78 -2.12
C LEU A 210 7.36 22.57 -1.26
N GLN A 211 6.64 23.64 -0.95
CA GLN A 211 5.41 23.58 -0.17
C GLN A 211 4.28 22.88 -0.93
N GLU A 212 4.14 23.17 -2.23
CA GLU A 212 3.20 22.48 -3.13
C GLU A 212 3.51 20.99 -3.20
N MET A 213 4.77 20.62 -3.47
CA MET A 213 5.21 19.22 -3.54
C MET A 213 4.98 18.47 -2.22
N LYS A 214 5.23 19.12 -1.08
CA LYS A 214 4.93 18.55 0.25
C LYS A 214 3.43 18.30 0.44
N ALA A 215 2.59 19.27 0.08
CA ALA A 215 1.14 19.15 0.20
C ALA A 215 0.60 18.03 -0.71
N LYS A 216 1.04 17.99 -1.97
CA LYS A 216 0.67 16.96 -2.95
C LYS A 216 1.09 15.57 -2.49
N THR A 217 2.36 15.40 -2.09
CA THR A 217 2.89 14.11 -1.61
C THR A 217 2.14 13.63 -0.36
N ASN A 218 1.79 14.53 0.56
CA ASN A 218 1.03 14.18 1.77
C ASN A 218 -0.39 13.70 1.41
N MET A 219 -1.08 14.40 0.51
CA MET A 219 -2.42 14.01 0.06
C MET A 219 -2.40 12.70 -0.72
N GLU A 220 -1.47 12.52 -1.65
CA GLU A 220 -1.27 11.28 -2.40
C GLU A 220 -0.93 10.13 -1.45
N GLY A 221 -0.05 10.34 -0.48
CA GLY A 221 0.28 9.34 0.54
C GLY A 221 -0.93 8.91 1.37
N LYS A 222 -1.77 9.86 1.80
CA LYS A 222 -3.03 9.55 2.50
C LYS A 222 -4.00 8.78 1.60
N TYR A 223 -4.14 9.18 0.36
CA TYR A 223 -5.02 8.53 -0.61
C TYR A 223 -4.57 7.08 -0.87
N ILE A 224 -3.30 6.87 -1.21
CA ILE A 224 -2.73 5.54 -1.45
C ILE A 224 -2.88 4.66 -0.21
N LYS A 225 -2.57 5.18 0.98
CA LYS A 225 -2.77 4.46 2.24
C LYS A 225 -4.23 4.04 2.40
N LYS A 226 -5.18 4.95 2.15
CA LYS A 226 -6.61 4.63 2.28
C LYS A 226 -7.06 3.59 1.26
N CYS A 227 -6.59 3.67 0.01
CA CYS A 227 -6.86 2.66 -1.01
C CYS A 227 -6.31 1.29 -0.61
N ALA A 228 -5.09 1.23 -0.07
CA ALA A 228 -4.48 -0.01 0.40
C ALA A 228 -5.26 -0.59 1.59
N GLU A 229 -5.63 0.23 2.58
CA GLU A 229 -6.45 -0.19 3.73
C GLU A 229 -7.81 -0.77 3.28
N VAL A 230 -8.49 -0.10 2.34
CA VAL A 230 -9.78 -0.58 1.82
C VAL A 230 -9.61 -1.88 1.04
N SER A 231 -8.58 -2.01 0.21
CA SER A 231 -8.28 -3.24 -0.53
C SER A 231 -8.00 -4.42 0.40
N VAL A 232 -7.20 -4.21 1.45
CA VAL A 232 -6.92 -5.22 2.48
C VAL A 232 -8.21 -5.58 3.22
N ALA A 233 -9.00 -4.59 3.67
CA ALA A 233 -10.25 -4.85 4.38
C ALA A 233 -11.28 -5.61 3.51
N GLN A 234 -11.39 -5.25 2.23
CA GLN A 234 -12.25 -5.94 1.27
C GLN A 234 -11.82 -7.40 1.07
N THR A 235 -10.52 -7.62 0.86
CA THR A 235 -9.95 -8.96 0.69
C THR A 235 -10.17 -9.79 1.95
N GLN A 236 -9.88 -9.23 3.12
CA GLN A 236 -10.10 -9.89 4.41
C GLN A 236 -11.58 -10.27 4.60
N LYS A 237 -12.50 -9.38 4.25
CA LYS A 237 -13.94 -9.65 4.35
C LYS A 237 -14.37 -10.77 3.41
N LYS A 238 -13.87 -10.77 2.17
CA LYS A 238 -14.14 -11.83 1.20
C LYS A 238 -13.63 -13.19 1.68
N CYS A 239 -12.40 -13.24 2.17
CA CYS A 239 -11.82 -14.47 2.74
C CYS A 239 -12.63 -14.94 3.95
N SER A 240 -12.98 -14.04 4.88
CA SER A 240 -13.77 -14.39 6.05
C SER A 240 -15.17 -14.91 5.73
N LEU A 241 -15.83 -14.39 4.68
CA LEU A 241 -17.12 -14.90 4.24
C LEU A 241 -16.98 -16.30 3.63
N SER A 242 -16.01 -16.50 2.75
CA SER A 242 -15.75 -17.82 2.15
C SER A 242 -15.32 -18.86 3.19
N GLU A 243 -14.51 -18.48 4.17
CA GLU A 243 -14.14 -19.34 5.29
C GLU A 243 -15.37 -19.71 6.14
N LYS A 244 -16.30 -18.78 6.34
CA LYS A 244 -17.55 -19.05 7.04
C LYS A 244 -18.44 -20.01 6.25
N GLU A 245 -18.62 -19.79 4.95
CA GLU A 245 -19.40 -20.68 4.08
C GLU A 245 -18.85 -22.12 4.13
N LEU A 246 -17.53 -22.29 4.00
CA LEU A 246 -16.89 -23.60 4.12
C LEU A 246 -17.04 -24.23 5.51
N LYS A 247 -17.01 -23.41 6.57
CA LYS A 247 -17.27 -23.90 7.94
C LYS A 247 -18.71 -24.37 8.10
N ASP A 248 -19.67 -23.62 7.59
CA ASP A 248 -21.09 -23.98 7.62
C ASP A 248 -21.33 -25.27 6.81
N GLU A 249 -20.67 -25.45 5.66
CA GLU A 249 -20.68 -26.71 4.89
C GLU A 249 -20.06 -27.89 5.65
N ILE A 250 -18.92 -27.69 6.31
CA ILE A 250 -18.29 -28.72 7.15
C ILE A 250 -19.21 -29.14 8.30
N GLU A 251 -19.87 -28.17 8.95
CA GLU A 251 -20.85 -28.46 10.01
C GLU A 251 -22.06 -29.22 9.46
N GLY A 252 -22.55 -28.86 8.27
CA GLY A 252 -23.61 -29.59 7.57
C GLY A 252 -23.25 -31.04 7.30
N HIS A 253 -22.08 -31.30 6.68
CA HIS A 253 -21.61 -32.66 6.43
C HIS A 253 -21.35 -33.46 7.71
N ARG A 254 -20.89 -32.81 8.79
CA ARG A 254 -20.77 -33.48 10.09
C ARG A 254 -22.12 -33.95 10.60
N HIS A 255 -23.16 -33.13 10.45
CA HIS A 255 -24.51 -33.50 10.84
C HIS A 255 -25.04 -34.69 10.01
N GLU A 256 -24.85 -34.66 8.69
CA GLU A 256 -25.22 -35.77 7.79
C GLU A 256 -24.49 -37.08 8.17
N ILE A 257 -23.20 -37.00 8.49
CA ILE A 257 -22.42 -38.16 8.96
C ILE A 257 -23.00 -38.70 10.27
N ASP A 258 -23.30 -37.85 11.24
CA ASP A 258 -23.88 -38.27 12.52
C ASP A 258 -25.26 -38.92 12.34
N GLU A 259 -26.09 -38.40 11.44
CA GLU A 259 -27.39 -38.99 11.08
C GLU A 259 -27.24 -40.36 10.42
N GLU A 260 -26.32 -40.50 9.46
CA GLU A 260 -26.03 -41.78 8.80
C GLU A 260 -25.45 -42.81 9.78
N ILE A 261 -24.55 -42.41 10.67
CA ILE A 261 -24.02 -43.28 11.73
C ILE A 261 -25.17 -43.78 12.61
N ARG A 262 -26.09 -42.88 13.01
CA ARG A 262 -27.26 -43.25 13.81
C ARG A 262 -28.17 -44.21 13.05
N CYS A 263 -28.56 -43.89 11.82
CA CYS A 263 -29.41 -44.74 10.98
C CYS A 263 -28.81 -46.13 10.80
N ASN A 264 -27.52 -46.20 10.44
CA ASN A 264 -26.78 -47.45 10.31
C ASN A 264 -26.75 -48.23 11.63
N SER A 265 -26.56 -47.56 12.78
CA SER A 265 -26.59 -48.22 14.08
C SER A 265 -27.96 -48.85 14.39
N GLU A 266 -29.05 -48.18 14.05
CA GLU A 266 -30.42 -48.68 14.20
C GLU A 266 -30.68 -49.88 13.27
N ILE A 267 -30.25 -49.80 12.00
CA ILE A 267 -30.35 -50.90 11.02
C ILE A 267 -29.54 -52.12 11.49
N VAL A 268 -28.29 -51.93 11.90
CA VAL A 268 -27.43 -53.01 12.40
C VAL A 268 -28.04 -53.65 13.64
N SER A 269 -28.57 -52.86 14.57
CA SER A 269 -29.26 -53.37 15.76
C SER A 269 -30.49 -54.22 15.39
N PHE A 270 -31.33 -53.74 14.46
CA PHE A 270 -32.49 -54.48 13.95
C PHE A 270 -32.08 -55.79 13.28
N LEU A 271 -31.12 -55.75 12.35
CA LEU A 271 -30.65 -56.95 11.64
C LEU A 271 -30.01 -57.96 12.58
N THR A 272 -29.23 -57.50 13.56
CA THR A 272 -28.61 -58.36 14.57
C THR A 272 -29.68 -59.05 15.42
N THR A 273 -30.70 -58.31 15.86
CA THR A 273 -31.81 -58.85 16.65
C THR A 273 -32.60 -59.89 15.84
N HIS A 274 -32.96 -59.57 14.60
CA HIS A 274 -33.69 -60.50 13.73
C HIS A 274 -32.86 -61.74 13.36
N HIS A 275 -31.56 -61.57 13.12
CA HIS A 275 -30.64 -62.68 12.92
C HIS A 275 -30.60 -63.59 14.16
N GLN A 276 -30.48 -63.04 15.37
CA GLN A 276 -30.53 -63.81 16.61
C GLN A 276 -31.86 -64.55 16.77
N GLU A 277 -32.99 -63.94 16.42
CA GLU A 277 -34.31 -64.60 16.46
C GLU A 277 -34.40 -65.78 15.48
N LEU A 278 -33.91 -65.60 14.24
CA LEU A 278 -33.84 -66.67 13.25
C LEU A 278 -32.94 -67.81 13.70
N THR A 279 -31.75 -67.50 14.24
CA THR A 279 -30.82 -68.49 14.77
C THR A 279 -31.47 -69.29 15.90
N ARG A 280 -32.16 -68.63 16.85
CA ARG A 280 -32.94 -69.32 17.90
C ARG A 280 -34.03 -70.23 17.32
N LYS A 281 -34.73 -69.82 16.25
CA LYS A 281 -35.73 -70.65 15.57
C LYS A 281 -35.08 -71.86 14.89
N VAL A 282 -33.93 -71.68 14.25
CA VAL A 282 -33.16 -72.78 13.64
C VAL A 282 -32.73 -73.77 14.72
N ASP A 283 -32.12 -73.30 15.81
CA ASP A 283 -31.71 -74.14 16.94
C ASP A 283 -32.91 -74.92 17.52
N PHE A 284 -34.05 -74.26 17.69
CA PHE A 284 -35.28 -74.92 18.14
C PHE A 284 -35.74 -76.02 17.18
N TRP A 285 -35.79 -75.75 15.87
CA TRP A 285 -36.23 -76.72 14.87
C TRP A 285 -35.23 -77.87 14.69
N MET A 286 -33.93 -77.61 14.77
CA MET A 286 -32.90 -78.66 14.78
C MET A 286 -33.09 -79.59 15.98
N ASN A 287 -33.21 -79.03 17.19
CA ASN A 287 -33.42 -79.81 18.42
C ASN A 287 -34.72 -80.63 18.37
N LYS A 288 -35.80 -80.02 17.86
CA LYS A 288 -37.07 -80.73 17.66
C LYS A 288 -36.93 -81.87 16.64
N TYR A 289 -36.30 -81.59 15.50
CA TYR A 289 -36.08 -82.60 14.47
C TYR A 289 -35.25 -83.77 15.01
N GLU A 290 -34.16 -83.51 15.71
CA GLU A 290 -33.34 -84.54 16.38
C GLU A 290 -34.19 -85.39 17.32
N LYS A 291 -34.96 -84.75 18.23
CA LYS A 291 -35.84 -85.47 19.16
C LYS A 291 -36.93 -86.28 18.47
N ASP A 292 -37.59 -85.72 17.45
CA ASP A 292 -38.65 -86.41 16.72
C ASP A 292 -38.08 -87.59 15.92
N VAL A 293 -36.89 -87.44 15.32
CA VAL A 293 -36.17 -88.52 14.63
C VAL A 293 -35.76 -89.60 15.62
N GLU A 294 -35.20 -89.25 16.77
CA GLU A 294 -34.87 -90.21 17.84
C GLU A 294 -36.10 -90.97 18.32
N ALA A 295 -37.23 -90.27 18.55
CA ALA A 295 -38.48 -90.88 18.95
C ALA A 295 -39.02 -91.84 17.87
N LYS A 296 -38.98 -91.45 16.58
CA LYS A 296 -39.42 -92.31 15.47
C LYS A 296 -38.48 -93.48 15.23
N GLN A 297 -37.18 -93.29 15.39
CA GLN A 297 -36.20 -94.36 15.34
C GLN A 297 -36.45 -95.37 16.47
N HIS A 298 -36.75 -94.88 17.68
CA HIS A 298 -37.13 -95.74 18.81
C HIS A 298 -38.42 -96.52 18.54
N GLU A 299 -39.50 -95.88 18.07
CA GLU A 299 -40.75 -96.56 17.67
C GLU A 299 -40.48 -97.64 16.60
N LEU A 300 -39.66 -97.32 15.60
CA LEU A 300 -39.32 -98.22 14.51
C LEU A 300 -38.52 -99.43 15.03
N ASP A 301 -37.59 -99.23 15.96
CA ASP A 301 -36.83 -100.31 16.58
C ASP A 301 -37.72 -101.21 17.46
N VAL A 302 -38.69 -100.63 18.18
CA VAL A 302 -39.73 -101.39 18.91
C VAL A 302 -40.59 -102.22 17.94
N LEU A 303 -41.04 -101.65 16.83
CA LEU A 303 -41.82 -102.36 15.81
C LEU A 303 -41.00 -103.46 15.12
N LYS A 304 -39.72 -103.22 14.82
CA LYS A 304 -38.80 -104.24 14.30
C LYS A 304 -38.65 -105.39 15.29
N ALA A 305 -38.48 -105.10 16.58
CA ALA A 305 -38.41 -106.11 17.63
C ALA A 305 -39.71 -106.92 17.73
N SER A 306 -40.88 -106.26 17.67
CA SER A 306 -42.18 -106.94 17.64
C SER A 306 -42.34 -107.83 16.40
N LYS A 307 -42.01 -107.30 15.21
CA LYS A 307 -42.06 -108.06 13.96
C LYS A 307 -41.14 -109.28 14.00
N ALA A 308 -39.92 -109.13 14.53
CA ALA A 308 -39.00 -110.24 14.69
C ALA A 308 -39.59 -111.33 15.60
N LYS A 309 -40.19 -110.93 16.73
CA LYS A 309 -40.88 -111.84 17.66
C LYS A 309 -42.10 -112.54 17.02
N ASP A 310 -42.89 -111.81 16.24
CA ASP A 310 -44.05 -112.40 15.55
C ASP A 310 -43.63 -113.32 14.40
N LEU A 311 -42.53 -112.99 13.70
CA LEU A 311 -41.93 -113.85 12.68
C LEU A 311 -41.42 -115.17 13.30
N GLU A 312 -40.76 -115.09 14.47
CA GLU A 312 -40.31 -116.26 15.22
C GLU A 312 -41.50 -117.16 15.60
N LYS A 313 -42.57 -116.59 16.17
CA LYS A 313 -43.82 -117.32 16.44
C LYS A 313 -44.44 -117.94 15.18
N LEU A 314 -44.43 -117.23 14.05
CA LEU A 314 -44.96 -117.75 12.80
C LEU A 314 -44.12 -118.91 12.28
N GLN A 315 -42.78 -118.84 12.39
CA GLN A 315 -41.89 -119.93 12.05
C GLN A 315 -42.14 -121.16 12.92
N GLU A 316 -42.33 -120.97 14.23
CA GLU A 316 -42.73 -122.04 15.16
C GLU A 316 -44.08 -122.67 14.76
N LEU A 317 -45.11 -121.86 14.50
CA LEU A 317 -46.41 -122.35 14.04
C LEU A 317 -46.33 -123.06 12.69
N THR A 318 -45.56 -122.54 11.75
CA THR A 318 -45.39 -123.16 10.41
C THR A 318 -44.72 -124.51 10.53
N LYS A 319 -43.73 -124.64 11.43
CA LYS A 319 -43.09 -125.92 11.73
C LYS A 319 -44.11 -126.90 12.32
N LEU A 320 -44.92 -126.45 13.28
CA LEU A 320 -45.99 -127.24 13.88
C LEU A 320 -47.06 -127.67 12.86
N TYR A 321 -47.48 -126.79 11.95
CA TYR A 321 -48.41 -127.11 10.88
C TYR A 321 -47.85 -128.15 9.91
N ARG A 322 -46.57 -128.06 9.54
CA ARG A 322 -45.92 -129.09 8.71
C ARG A 322 -45.91 -130.44 9.41
N GLU A 323 -45.61 -130.47 10.71
CA GLU A 323 -45.66 -131.69 11.52
C GLU A 323 -47.08 -132.28 11.54
N TYR A 324 -48.13 -131.46 11.73
CA TYR A 324 -49.52 -131.92 11.66
C TYR A 324 -49.98 -132.36 10.27
N GLU A 325 -49.59 -131.64 9.22
CA GLU A 325 -49.97 -131.98 7.84
C GLU A 325 -49.36 -133.32 7.41
N GLN A 326 -48.12 -133.60 7.84
CA GLN A 326 -47.48 -134.90 7.65
C GLN A 326 -48.30 -136.03 8.29
N VAL A 327 -48.79 -135.84 9.51
CA VAL A 327 -49.68 -136.79 10.21
C VAL A 327 -51.03 -136.98 9.47
N VAL A 328 -51.62 -135.91 8.94
CA VAL A 328 -52.91 -135.99 8.21
C VAL A 328 -52.76 -136.69 6.86
N VAL A 329 -51.67 -136.45 6.14
CA VAL A 329 -51.38 -137.14 4.88
C VAL A 329 -51.17 -138.63 5.12
N GLU A 330 -50.48 -139.00 6.21
CA GLU A 330 -50.32 -140.41 6.61
C GLU A 330 -51.68 -141.08 6.88
N ASP A 331 -52.59 -140.48 7.66
CA ASP A 331 -53.95 -141.01 7.91
C ASP A 331 -54.81 -141.10 6.62
N ARG A 332 -54.66 -140.13 5.71
CA ARG A 332 -55.41 -140.11 4.44
C ARG A 332 -54.99 -141.23 3.49
N ILE A 333 -53.69 -141.55 3.43
CA ILE A 333 -53.18 -142.68 2.64
C ILE A 333 -53.70 -144.00 3.21
N GLU A 334 -53.81 -144.11 4.53
CA GLU A 334 -54.28 -145.30 5.22
C GLU A 334 -55.78 -145.57 4.99
N LYS A 335 -56.62 -144.51 5.02
CA LYS A 335 -58.05 -144.59 4.67
C LYS A 335 -58.30 -144.94 3.20
N GLU A 336 -57.52 -144.41 2.27
CA GLU A 336 -57.69 -144.71 0.83
C GLU A 336 -57.34 -146.18 0.51
N LYS A 337 -56.34 -146.76 1.18
CA LYS A 337 -56.03 -148.19 1.10
C LYS A 337 -57.19 -149.07 1.61
N ALA A 338 -57.87 -148.65 2.68
CA ALA A 338 -59.00 -149.38 3.23
C ALA A 338 -60.22 -149.40 2.28
N ARG A 339 -60.50 -148.28 1.59
CA ARG A 339 -61.65 -148.18 0.66
C ARG A 339 -61.51 -149.11 -0.56
N ARG A 340 -60.33 -149.17 -1.19
CA ARG A 340 -60.08 -150.06 -2.34
C ARG A 340 -60.33 -151.53 -2.01
N LYS A 341 -60.03 -151.95 -0.78
CA LYS A 341 -60.24 -153.34 -0.33
C LYS A 341 -61.74 -153.70 -0.27
N GLN A 342 -62.58 -152.77 0.18
CA GLN A 342 -64.04 -152.97 0.27
C GLN A 342 -64.73 -152.99 -1.10
N GLU A 343 -64.25 -152.19 -2.06
CA GLU A 343 -64.81 -152.18 -3.43
C GLU A 343 -64.55 -153.50 -4.17
N GLN A 344 -63.40 -154.14 -3.94
CA GLN A 344 -63.06 -155.44 -4.53
C GLN A 344 -64.01 -156.55 -4.04
N GLU A 345 -64.25 -156.62 -2.73
CA GLU A 345 -65.14 -157.60 -2.08
C GLU A 345 -66.60 -157.47 -2.54
N ALA A 346 -67.07 -156.25 -2.83
CA ALA A 346 -68.43 -155.98 -3.31
C ALA A 346 -68.69 -156.50 -4.74
N ILE A 347 -67.67 -156.49 -5.61
CA ILE A 347 -67.78 -156.99 -6.99
C ILE A 347 -67.89 -158.53 -6.99
N GLU A 348 -67.10 -159.20 -6.15
CA GLU A 348 -67.14 -160.66 -5.99
C GLU A 348 -68.50 -161.16 -5.49
N LEU A 349 -69.13 -160.42 -4.56
CA LEU A 349 -70.47 -160.74 -4.06
C LEU A 349 -71.54 -160.61 -5.14
N LYS A 350 -71.48 -159.57 -5.99
CA LYS A 350 -72.43 -159.35 -7.11
C LYS A 350 -72.35 -160.45 -8.17
N ALA A 351 -71.15 -160.99 -8.44
CA ALA A 351 -70.97 -162.11 -9.36
C ALA A 351 -71.63 -163.40 -8.82
N SER A 352 -71.52 -163.67 -7.51
CA SER A 352 -72.10 -164.86 -6.88
C SER A 352 -73.64 -164.92 -6.94
N ILE A 353 -74.32 -163.77 -6.82
CA ILE A 353 -75.79 -163.68 -6.82
C ILE A 353 -76.38 -163.98 -8.20
N LYS A 354 -75.73 -163.51 -9.28
CA LYS A 354 -76.17 -163.75 -10.67
C LYS A 354 -76.19 -165.24 -11.04
N VAL A 355 -75.19 -165.99 -10.58
CA VAL A 355 -75.11 -167.46 -10.79
C VAL A 355 -76.21 -168.19 -10.01
N GLN A 356 -76.51 -167.76 -8.77
CA GLN A 356 -77.59 -168.36 -7.96
C GLN A 356 -78.99 -168.14 -8.55
N SER A 357 -79.25 -166.99 -9.18
CA SER A 357 -80.56 -166.69 -9.80
C SER A 357 -80.85 -167.51 -11.07
N TRP A 358 -79.82 -167.82 -11.85
CA TRP A 358 -79.97 -168.60 -13.10
C TRP A 358 -80.31 -170.08 -12.82
N TRP A 359 -79.67 -170.72 -11.84
CA TRP A 359 -79.92 -172.12 -11.49
C TRP A 359 -81.32 -172.37 -10.89
N ARG A 360 -81.86 -171.41 -10.11
CA ARG A 360 -83.22 -171.50 -9.53
C ARG A 360 -84.34 -171.51 -10.58
N GLY A 361 -84.15 -170.86 -11.74
CA GLY A 361 -85.14 -170.82 -12.82
C GLY A 361 -85.19 -172.09 -13.69
N VAL A 362 -84.10 -172.85 -13.76
CA VAL A 362 -84.02 -174.11 -14.51
C VAL A 362 -84.70 -175.26 -13.76
N MET A 363 -84.65 -175.25 -12.42
CA MET A 363 -85.29 -176.27 -11.57
C MET A 363 -86.84 -176.27 -11.64
N VAL A 364 -87.49 -175.15 -12.00
CA VAL A 364 -88.97 -175.02 -11.99
C VAL A 364 -89.64 -175.53 -13.28
N ARG A 365 -88.96 -175.47 -14.44
CA ARG A 365 -89.56 -175.76 -15.76
C ARG A 365 -89.49 -177.23 -16.21
N LYS A 366 -88.72 -178.07 -15.53
CA LYS A 366 -88.49 -179.48 -15.93
C LYS A 366 -88.92 -180.55 -14.90
N GLY A 367 -89.58 -180.17 -13.80
CA GLY A 367 -90.19 -181.14 -12.90
C GLY A 367 -89.22 -182.04 -12.11
N PHE A 368 -88.06 -181.52 -11.69
CA PHE A 368 -87.15 -182.21 -10.77
C PHE A 368 -87.24 -181.65 -9.34
N GLY A 369 -87.45 -182.54 -8.37
CA GLY A 369 -87.44 -182.21 -6.94
C GLY A 369 -88.69 -181.47 -6.44
N PRO A 370 -88.72 -181.05 -5.17
CA PRO A 370 -89.62 -181.49 -4.09
C PRO A 370 -91.12 -181.09 -4.21
N TYR A 371 -91.73 -181.24 -5.40
CA TYR A 371 -93.11 -180.84 -5.69
C TYR A 371 -93.96 -181.91 -6.40
N ALA A 372 -93.69 -183.20 -6.19
CA ALA A 372 -94.68 -184.28 -6.38
C ALA A 372 -95.46 -184.56 -5.08
N LYS A 373 -96.75 -184.83 -5.23
CA LYS A 373 -97.86 -184.65 -4.26
C LYS A 373 -97.95 -185.71 -3.13
N LYS A 374 -98.67 -185.31 -2.04
CA LYS A 374 -99.28 -186.06 -0.89
C LYS A 374 -98.44 -186.05 0.40
N LYS A 375 -98.97 -185.99 1.63
CA LYS A 375 -100.32 -185.85 2.26
C LYS A 375 -100.04 -185.41 3.74
N LYS A 376 -100.56 -184.29 4.24
CA LYS A 376 -101.77 -184.10 5.09
C LYS A 376 -101.63 -184.37 6.62
N LYS A 377 -101.45 -183.29 7.41
CA LYS A 377 -102.19 -182.86 8.63
C LYS A 377 -101.44 -181.64 9.22
N GLY A 378 -101.92 -180.40 9.07
CA GLY A 378 -102.91 -179.75 9.96
C GLY A 378 -102.20 -179.18 11.20
N LYS A 379 -102.23 -177.90 11.60
CA LYS A 379 -103.17 -176.79 11.35
C LYS A 379 -102.54 -175.49 11.92
N LYS A 380 -102.71 -174.36 11.20
CA LYS A 380 -102.73 -172.92 11.62
C LYS A 380 -101.71 -172.41 12.66
N GLY A 381 -100.92 -171.35 12.47
CA GLY A 381 -100.93 -170.24 11.51
C GLY A 381 -101.09 -168.89 12.21
N LYS A 382 -100.00 -168.11 12.35
CA LYS A 382 -99.90 -166.66 12.07
C LYS A 382 -98.43 -166.20 12.14
N LYS A 383 -97.94 -165.65 11.04
CA LYS A 383 -96.54 -165.38 10.67
C LYS A 383 -96.28 -163.87 10.72
N GLY A 384 -95.10 -163.49 11.20
CA GLY A 384 -94.63 -162.10 11.16
C GLY A 384 -93.37 -161.95 12.01
N LYS A 385 -92.23 -162.48 11.53
CA LYS A 385 -90.93 -162.20 12.15
C LYS A 385 -89.76 -162.73 11.33
N GLY A 386 -88.75 -161.89 11.24
CA GLY A 386 -87.37 -162.33 11.23
C GLY A 386 -86.48 -161.21 10.71
N LYS A 387 -85.33 -160.87 11.28
CA LYS A 387 -84.45 -161.41 12.35
C LYS A 387 -83.07 -160.89 11.85
N LYS A 388 -82.00 -160.64 12.61
CA LYS A 388 -81.59 -160.75 14.02
C LYS A 388 -80.14 -160.17 13.98
N LYS A 389 -79.73 -159.39 14.99
CA LYS A 389 -78.73 -159.71 16.03
C LYS A 389 -77.27 -159.99 15.62
N LYS A 390 -76.44 -159.27 16.40
CA LYS A 390 -75.28 -159.67 17.22
C LYS A 390 -74.06 -160.28 16.51
N LYS A 391 -72.92 -159.72 16.94
CA LYS A 391 -71.54 -160.21 16.89
C LYS A 391 -70.95 -160.35 15.50
#